data_AF-A0A359F3S4-F1
#
_entry.id   AF-A0A359F3S4-F1
#
_cell.length_a   1.000
_cell.length_b   1.000
_cell.length_c   1.000
_cell.angle_alpha   90.00
_cell.angle_beta   90.00
_cell.angle_gamma   90.00
#
_symmetry.space_group_name_H-M   'P 1'
#
loop_
_entity.id
_entity.type
_entity.pdbx_description
1 polymer ?
#
loop_
_entity_poly.entity_id
_entity_poly.type
_entity_poly.pdbx_seq_one_letter_code
_entity_poly.pdbx_strand_id
1 'polypeptide(L)'
;MTFQRRFQYSAWDGTQRPFEMDAFDLLKEATDDLLYHGDPNAALRRLMQEGFEDRNGERVKGLRELLERLRAEREERLANSALGGVFQEISDGLKEVVAKERSSLADLVERADLGGNERHKELAEQTATDHNLELDLLPDDVAGRVRGLEKYEFVSSEAQQQFEELVGRLREQLMQQVVDSIGESLSATTPEDLARITSMLAALNEMLEARARGEEPAFEDFMAEFGDMFPENPSNLDELLEAMAQRMAAMQALMNSMTPEQRALLGELSSGLFGDLDLQWQLDQLGQNLRGLFPDAGWQRSYEFSGADPLDFSSALEMMNELGELDQLEQLLRGTVNPGALSEVDLDRARALAGEEFADSLGKLSELSTMLQESGIVQSGDDGLELTPEGMRRLGKNALAQLFKGLSPDMLGGHNIDTIGVGHERTYQTKAYEFGDPFNLDINRTIGNAVRRRASQASPGSMPAGSISGSKVQLDPGDFEIEQTEQSVRSST
;
A
#
# COMPACT_ATOMS: atom_id res chain seq x y z
N MET A 1 22.85 5.10 43.87
CA MET A 1 23.54 4.36 42.78
C MET A 1 22.66 4.41 41.53
N THR A 2 22.94 5.35 40.65
CA THR A 2 22.25 5.51 39.36
C THR A 2 22.79 4.48 38.39
N PHE A 3 21.97 3.50 38.00
CA PHE A 3 22.30 2.60 36.91
C PHE A 3 22.11 3.36 35.59
N GLN A 4 23.19 3.92 35.03
CA GLN A 4 23.21 4.27 33.62
C GLN A 4 23.05 2.98 32.81
N ARG A 5 21.94 2.84 32.08
CA ARG A 5 21.82 1.79 31.05
C ARG A 5 22.85 2.08 29.97
N ARG A 6 23.93 1.29 29.95
CA ARG A 6 24.89 1.25 28.85
C ARG A 6 24.29 0.40 27.74
N PHE A 7 23.98 1.02 26.61
CA PHE A 7 23.74 0.30 25.37
C PHE A 7 25.09 -0.16 24.82
N GLN A 8 25.29 -1.47 24.68
CA GLN A 8 26.42 -2.05 23.98
C GLN A 8 25.98 -2.38 22.55
N TYR A 9 26.56 -1.70 21.58
CA TYR A 9 26.42 -2.05 20.18
C TYR A 9 27.51 -3.08 19.85
N SER A 10 27.12 -4.27 19.41
CA SER A 10 28.01 -5.29 18.85
C SER A 10 27.82 -5.38 17.35
N ALA A 11 28.86 -5.80 16.62
CA ALA A 11 28.74 -6.09 15.19
C ALA A 11 27.79 -7.27 14.97
N TRP A 12 27.04 -7.21 13.87
CA TRP A 12 26.09 -8.25 13.46
C TRP A 12 26.80 -9.60 13.30
N ASP A 13 26.42 -10.59 14.10
CA ASP A 13 27.10 -11.89 14.17
C ASP A 13 26.21 -13.07 13.74
N GLY A 14 24.99 -12.76 13.26
CA GLY A 14 24.03 -13.76 12.80
C GLY A 14 23.40 -14.60 13.92
N THR A 15 23.74 -14.37 15.19
CA THR A 15 23.07 -14.98 16.35
C THR A 15 21.93 -14.11 16.89
N GLN A 16 21.91 -12.83 16.51
CA GLN A 16 20.74 -11.97 16.67
C GLN A 16 19.63 -12.48 15.76
N ARG A 17 18.44 -12.72 16.29
CA ARG A 17 17.25 -12.98 15.48
C ARG A 17 16.71 -11.62 15.02
N PRO A 18 16.91 -11.19 13.76
CA PRO A 18 16.09 -10.11 13.23
C PRO A 18 14.64 -10.60 13.25
N PHE A 19 13.68 -9.71 13.48
CA PHE A 19 12.23 -9.98 13.35
C PHE A 19 11.48 -10.61 14.53
N GLU A 20 12.06 -10.76 15.72
CA GLU A 20 11.21 -11.06 16.90
C GLU A 20 10.52 -9.78 17.41
N MET A 21 9.31 -9.52 16.90
CA MET A 21 8.31 -8.70 17.59
C MET A 21 8.12 -9.27 19.02
N ASP A 22 8.33 -8.44 20.04
CA ASP A 22 8.06 -8.85 21.41
C ASP A 22 6.57 -8.62 21.66
N ALA A 23 5.82 -9.72 21.72
CA ALA A 23 4.39 -9.72 22.04
C ALA A 23 4.06 -8.93 23.33
N PHE A 24 5.05 -8.63 24.16
CA PHE A 24 4.93 -7.75 25.30
C PHE A 24 4.66 -6.27 24.95
N ASP A 25 5.29 -5.74 23.90
CA ASP A 25 5.07 -4.36 23.45
C ASP A 25 3.67 -4.22 22.84
N LEU A 26 3.19 -5.24 22.12
CA LEU A 26 1.80 -5.36 21.64
C LEU A 26 0.81 -5.42 22.81
N LEU A 27 1.10 -6.22 23.84
CA LEU A 27 0.25 -6.30 25.03
C LEU A 27 0.15 -4.94 25.73
N LYS A 28 1.23 -4.16 25.76
CA LYS A 28 1.26 -2.83 26.36
C LYS A 28 0.34 -1.85 25.62
N GLU A 29 0.35 -1.87 24.29
CA GLU A 29 -0.56 -1.05 23.47
C GLU A 29 -2.02 -1.48 23.67
N ALA A 30 -2.26 -2.79 23.80
CA ALA A 30 -3.57 -3.35 24.11
C ALA A 30 -3.99 -3.26 25.60
N THR A 31 -3.12 -2.79 26.50
CA THR A 31 -3.32 -2.92 27.96
C THR A 31 -4.51 -2.11 28.46
N ASP A 32 -4.66 -0.87 28.00
CA ASP A 32 -5.74 0.02 28.46
C ASP A 32 -7.13 -0.59 28.15
N ASP A 33 -7.24 -1.28 27.01
CA ASP A 33 -8.48 -1.91 26.56
C ASP A 33 -8.74 -3.25 27.20
N LEU A 34 -7.72 -4.08 27.33
CA LEU A 34 -7.79 -5.33 28.08
C LEU A 34 -8.21 -5.09 29.53
N LEU A 35 -7.79 -3.97 30.13
CA LEU A 35 -8.20 -3.57 31.47
C LEU A 35 -9.64 -3.05 31.54
N TYR A 36 -10.10 -2.33 30.51
CA TYR A 36 -11.43 -1.73 30.51
C TYR A 36 -12.53 -2.73 30.11
N HIS A 37 -12.27 -3.59 29.12
CA HIS A 37 -13.29 -4.48 28.52
C HIS A 37 -13.07 -5.95 28.86
N GLY A 38 -11.85 -6.37 29.24
CA GLY A 38 -11.53 -7.75 29.62
C GLY A 38 -11.53 -8.75 28.45
N ASP A 39 -11.71 -8.30 27.21
CA ASP A 39 -11.80 -9.15 26.02
C ASP A 39 -10.57 -8.97 25.10
N PRO A 40 -9.68 -9.98 25.00
CA PRO A 40 -8.54 -9.97 24.10
C PRO A 40 -8.91 -9.82 22.62
N ASN A 41 -10.08 -10.31 22.21
CA ASN A 41 -10.54 -10.19 20.83
C ASN A 41 -10.89 -8.76 20.48
N ALA A 42 -11.54 -8.03 21.40
CA ALA A 42 -11.85 -6.61 21.23
C ALA A 42 -10.57 -5.77 21.16
N ALA A 43 -9.58 -6.06 22.02
CA ALA A 43 -8.30 -5.35 22.02
C ALA A 43 -7.50 -5.61 20.73
N LEU A 44 -7.40 -6.87 20.29
CA LEU A 44 -6.77 -7.22 19.02
C LEU A 44 -7.46 -6.53 17.84
N ARG A 45 -8.80 -6.56 17.81
CA ARG A 45 -9.57 -5.90 16.73
C ARG A 45 -9.29 -4.41 16.66
N ARG A 46 -9.21 -3.71 17.81
CA ARG A 46 -8.87 -2.29 17.82
C ARG A 46 -7.45 -2.06 17.33
N LEU A 47 -6.48 -2.83 17.82
CA LEU A 47 -5.08 -2.74 17.42
C LEU A 47 -4.94 -2.97 15.91
N MET A 48 -5.66 -3.93 15.34
CA MET A 48 -5.70 -4.13 13.88
C MET A 48 -6.35 -2.95 13.14
N GLN A 49 -7.40 -2.34 13.70
CA GLN A 49 -8.07 -1.20 13.06
C GLN A 49 -7.26 0.09 13.09
N GLU A 50 -6.59 0.36 14.20
CA GLU A 50 -5.90 1.63 14.49
C GLU A 50 -4.40 1.56 14.18
N GLY A 51 -3.83 0.36 14.09
CA GLY A 51 -2.40 0.16 13.93
C GLY A 51 -1.69 0.23 15.28
N PHE A 52 -0.36 0.12 15.24
CA PHE A 52 0.49 0.12 16.43
C PHE A 52 1.93 0.50 16.05
N GLU A 53 2.75 0.85 17.05
CA GLU A 53 4.19 1.05 16.86
C GLU A 53 4.94 -0.25 17.16
N ASP A 54 5.82 -0.64 16.25
CA ASP A 54 6.77 -1.73 16.44
C ASP A 54 7.98 -1.26 17.28
N ARG A 55 8.80 -2.19 17.78
CA ARG A 55 9.96 -1.95 18.66
C ARG A 55 11.03 -1.06 18.04
N ASN A 56 11.10 -1.05 16.71
CA ASN A 56 11.99 -0.20 15.94
C ASN A 56 11.50 1.27 15.88
N GLY A 57 10.34 1.57 16.46
CA GLY A 57 9.66 2.86 16.33
C GLY A 57 8.99 3.04 14.97
N GLU A 58 8.85 1.95 14.20
CA GLU A 58 8.14 1.94 12.93
C GLU A 58 6.64 1.80 13.19
N ARG A 59 5.85 2.68 12.58
CA ARG A 59 4.40 2.63 12.70
C ARG A 59 3.83 1.63 11.71
N VAL A 60 3.14 0.61 12.23
CA VAL A 60 2.32 -0.31 11.45
C VAL A 60 0.96 0.34 11.23
N LYS A 61 0.60 0.55 9.96
CA LYS A 61 -0.67 1.16 9.59
C LYS A 61 -1.82 0.20 9.91
N GLY A 62 -2.87 0.69 10.55
CA GLY A 62 -4.07 -0.09 10.82
C GLY A 62 -4.93 -0.30 9.57
N LEU A 63 -5.86 -1.26 9.64
CA LEU A 63 -6.80 -1.57 8.56
C LEU A 63 -7.59 -0.33 8.07
N ARG A 64 -7.91 0.63 8.95
CA ARG A 64 -8.58 1.87 8.53
C ARG A 64 -7.73 2.70 7.58
N GLU A 65 -6.45 2.87 7.91
CA GLU A 65 -5.48 3.60 7.09
C GLU A 65 -5.18 2.85 5.79
N LEU A 66 -5.07 1.51 5.85
CA LEU A 66 -4.91 0.68 4.65
C LEU A 66 -6.11 0.80 3.72
N LEU A 67 -7.34 0.76 4.24
CA LEU A 67 -8.56 0.98 3.47
C LEU A 67 -8.62 2.39 2.85
N GLU A 68 -8.16 3.40 3.58
CA GLU A 68 -8.05 4.77 3.05
C GLU A 68 -7.02 4.84 1.92
N ARG A 69 -5.88 4.14 2.06
CA ARG A 69 -4.87 4.04 1.01
C ARG A 69 -5.40 3.37 -0.26
N LEU A 70 -6.17 2.28 -0.14
CA LEU A 70 -6.78 1.62 -1.30
C LEU A 70 -7.77 2.52 -2.03
N ARG A 71 -8.57 3.30 -1.28
CA ARG A 71 -9.49 4.27 -1.89
C ARG A 71 -8.73 5.38 -2.61
N ALA A 72 -7.67 5.90 -1.99
CA ALA A 72 -6.83 6.93 -2.60
C ALA A 72 -6.16 6.41 -3.89
N GLU A 73 -5.63 5.18 -3.89
CA GLU A 73 -5.07 4.52 -5.08
C GLU A 73 -6.11 4.39 -6.21
N ARG A 74 -7.32 3.94 -5.87
CA ARG A 74 -8.42 3.84 -6.83
C ARG A 74 -8.76 5.21 -7.43
N GLU A 75 -8.96 6.21 -6.59
CA GLU A 75 -9.30 7.57 -7.02
C GLU A 75 -8.20 8.18 -7.88
N GLU A 76 -6.93 8.00 -7.52
CA GLU A 76 -5.77 8.49 -8.27
C GLU A 76 -5.73 7.91 -9.69
N ARG A 77 -5.92 6.59 -9.84
CA ARG A 77 -5.97 5.94 -11.15
C ARG A 77 -7.11 6.46 -12.02
N LEU A 78 -8.31 6.56 -11.46
CA LEU A 78 -9.50 7.06 -12.17
C LEU A 78 -9.40 8.56 -12.51
N ALA A 79 -8.69 9.33 -11.70
CA ALA A 79 -8.50 10.77 -11.89
C ALA A 79 -7.39 11.09 -12.90
N ASN A 80 -6.44 10.19 -13.14
CA ASN A 80 -5.38 10.40 -14.12
C ASN A 80 -5.80 9.88 -15.50
N SER A 81 -6.56 8.79 -15.55
CA SER A 81 -6.90 8.11 -16.80
C SER A 81 -8.23 8.54 -17.44
N ALA A 82 -8.28 8.45 -18.76
CA ALA A 82 -9.47 8.67 -19.60
C ALA A 82 -9.69 7.49 -20.56
N LEU A 83 -10.90 6.92 -20.55
CA LEU A 83 -11.28 5.89 -21.52
C LEU A 83 -11.56 6.50 -22.90
N GLY A 84 -10.86 6.02 -23.92
CA GLY A 84 -11.19 6.30 -25.32
C GLY A 84 -10.61 7.58 -25.91
N GLY A 85 -9.66 8.25 -25.23
CA GLY A 85 -9.07 9.49 -25.75
C GLY A 85 -8.29 9.32 -27.06
N VAL A 86 -7.72 8.14 -27.34
CA VAL A 86 -7.06 7.85 -28.63
C VAL A 86 -8.04 7.98 -29.80
N PHE A 87 -9.29 7.53 -29.64
CA PHE A 87 -10.31 7.64 -30.69
C PHE A 87 -10.83 9.08 -30.86
N GLN A 88 -10.82 9.86 -29.77
CA GLN A 88 -11.21 11.26 -29.80
C GLN A 88 -10.21 12.09 -30.62
N GLU A 89 -8.91 11.89 -30.41
CA GLU A 89 -7.85 12.56 -31.18
C GLU A 89 -7.94 12.24 -32.68
N ILE A 90 -8.15 10.97 -33.03
CA ILE A 90 -8.35 10.52 -34.41
C ILE A 90 -9.63 11.15 -34.99
N SER A 91 -10.75 11.12 -34.24
CA SER A 91 -11.99 11.71 -34.70
C SER A 91 -11.85 13.22 -34.93
N ASP A 92 -11.12 13.93 -34.06
CA ASP A 92 -10.95 15.37 -34.18
C ASP A 92 -9.98 15.72 -35.32
N GLY A 93 -8.91 14.94 -35.52
CA GLY A 93 -8.05 15.08 -36.67
C GLY A 93 -8.76 14.81 -38.01
N LEU A 94 -9.63 13.80 -38.07
CA LEU A 94 -10.46 13.55 -39.26
C LEU A 94 -11.44 14.69 -39.54
N LYS A 95 -12.05 15.28 -38.50
CA LYS A 95 -12.89 16.48 -38.66
C LYS A 95 -12.07 17.66 -39.21
N GLU A 96 -10.83 17.83 -38.75
CA GLU A 96 -9.94 18.89 -39.24
C GLU A 96 -9.58 18.69 -40.72
N VAL A 97 -9.27 17.46 -41.14
CA VAL A 97 -9.03 17.09 -42.55
C VAL A 97 -10.25 17.46 -43.42
N VAL A 98 -11.45 17.05 -43.00
CA VAL A 98 -12.69 17.37 -43.73
C VAL A 98 -12.92 18.88 -43.78
N ALA A 99 -12.70 19.60 -42.68
CA ALA A 99 -12.84 21.05 -42.64
C ALA A 99 -11.88 21.76 -43.61
N LYS A 100 -10.63 21.31 -43.70
CA LYS A 100 -9.63 21.86 -44.64
C LYS A 100 -9.96 21.57 -46.09
N GLU A 101 -10.48 20.38 -46.38
CA GLU A 101 -10.97 20.05 -47.72
C GLU A 101 -12.14 20.97 -48.11
N ARG A 102 -13.13 21.15 -47.23
CA ARG A 102 -14.25 22.08 -47.46
C ARG A 102 -13.77 23.52 -47.69
N SER A 103 -12.79 23.98 -46.91
CA SER A 103 -12.18 25.31 -47.11
C SER A 103 -11.51 25.41 -48.48
N SER A 104 -10.78 24.38 -48.90
CA SER A 104 -10.08 24.36 -50.18
C SER A 104 -11.04 24.35 -51.38
N LEU A 105 -12.19 23.67 -51.25
CA LEU A 105 -13.28 23.70 -52.23
C LEU A 105 -13.91 25.10 -52.31
N ALA A 106 -14.11 25.77 -51.17
CA ALA A 106 -14.62 27.15 -51.15
C ALA A 106 -13.62 28.11 -51.84
N ASP A 107 -12.33 27.99 -51.55
CA ASP A 107 -11.27 28.79 -52.20
C ASP A 107 -11.17 28.52 -53.70
N LEU A 108 -11.47 27.29 -54.14
CA LEU A 108 -11.51 26.93 -55.56
C LEU A 108 -12.64 27.68 -56.27
N VAL A 109 -13.83 27.74 -55.67
CA VAL A 109 -14.98 28.49 -56.20
C VAL A 109 -14.69 29.99 -56.21
N GLU A 110 -14.14 30.55 -55.13
CA GLU A 110 -13.79 31.96 -55.04
C GLU A 110 -12.76 32.37 -56.11
N ARG A 111 -11.70 31.57 -56.29
CA ARG A 111 -10.71 31.81 -57.34
C ARG A 111 -11.30 31.76 -58.75
N ALA A 112 -12.27 30.87 -58.98
CA ALA A 112 -12.97 30.79 -60.27
C ALA A 112 -13.86 32.02 -60.52
N ASP A 113 -14.51 32.55 -59.48
CA ASP A 113 -15.33 33.77 -59.54
C ASP A 113 -14.49 35.01 -59.91
N LEU A 114 -13.31 35.16 -59.28
CA LEU A 114 -12.37 36.25 -59.56
C LEU A 114 -11.78 36.20 -60.98
N GLY A 115 -11.76 35.01 -61.61
CA GLY A 115 -11.25 34.80 -62.97
C GLY A 115 -12.16 35.34 -64.09
N GLY A 116 -13.42 35.69 -63.78
CA GLY A 116 -14.35 36.35 -64.70
C GLY A 116 -14.84 35.50 -65.88
N ASN A 117 -14.61 34.18 -65.87
CA ASN A 117 -15.11 33.25 -66.89
C ASN A 117 -16.26 32.41 -66.32
N GLU A 118 -17.49 32.72 -66.74
CA GLU A 118 -18.72 32.08 -66.25
C GLU A 118 -18.68 30.55 -66.32
N ARG A 119 -18.09 30.00 -67.40
CA ARG A 119 -18.03 28.55 -67.58
C ARG A 119 -17.04 27.87 -66.64
N HIS A 120 -15.98 28.57 -66.24
CA HIS A 120 -15.05 28.06 -65.24
C HIS A 120 -15.65 28.12 -63.84
N LYS A 121 -16.45 29.16 -63.56
CA LYS A 121 -17.19 29.29 -62.32
C LYS A 121 -18.23 28.18 -62.16
N GLU A 122 -19.07 27.94 -63.17
CA GLU A 122 -20.07 26.85 -63.13
C GLU A 122 -19.42 25.49 -62.87
N LEU A 123 -18.29 25.20 -63.54
CA LEU A 123 -17.59 23.93 -63.35
C LEU A 123 -17.02 23.81 -61.92
N ALA A 124 -16.41 24.88 -61.40
CA ALA A 124 -15.86 24.94 -60.05
C ALA A 124 -16.95 24.76 -58.98
N GLU A 125 -18.10 25.42 -59.13
CA GLU A 125 -19.26 25.26 -58.25
C GLU A 125 -19.81 23.84 -58.30
N GLN A 126 -19.88 23.24 -59.49
CA GLN A 126 -20.37 21.88 -59.65
C GLN A 126 -19.45 20.87 -58.96
N THR A 127 -18.14 20.97 -59.18
CA THR A 127 -17.14 20.16 -58.47
C THR A 127 -17.23 20.37 -56.96
N ALA A 128 -17.27 21.61 -56.47
CA ALA A 128 -17.37 21.85 -55.04
C ALA A 128 -18.67 21.29 -54.43
N THR A 129 -19.78 21.33 -55.17
CA THR A 129 -21.07 20.78 -54.72
C THR A 129 -21.02 19.25 -54.63
N ASP A 130 -20.49 18.60 -55.67
CA ASP A 130 -20.39 17.13 -55.74
C ASP A 130 -19.49 16.60 -54.60
N HIS A 131 -18.32 17.20 -54.42
CA HIS A 131 -17.39 16.81 -53.34
C HIS A 131 -17.97 17.10 -51.94
N ASN A 132 -18.67 18.22 -51.72
CA ASN A 132 -19.32 18.48 -50.43
C ASN A 132 -20.42 17.45 -50.11
N LEU A 133 -21.18 17.01 -51.12
CA LEU A 133 -22.18 15.96 -50.95
C LEU A 133 -21.53 14.64 -50.52
N GLU A 134 -20.41 14.26 -51.14
CA GLU A 134 -19.65 13.07 -50.73
C GLU A 134 -19.14 13.18 -49.30
N LEU A 135 -18.63 14.35 -48.89
CA LEU A 135 -18.19 14.61 -47.53
C LEU A 135 -19.34 14.62 -46.50
N ASP A 136 -20.55 15.01 -46.90
CA ASP A 136 -21.76 14.96 -46.07
C ASP A 136 -22.32 13.53 -45.93
N LEU A 137 -22.03 12.64 -46.89
CA LEU A 137 -22.43 11.23 -46.88
C LEU A 137 -21.46 10.32 -46.12
N LEU A 138 -20.35 10.87 -45.62
CA LEU A 138 -19.43 10.11 -44.77
C LEU A 138 -20.14 9.62 -43.51
N PRO A 139 -19.93 8.35 -43.09
CA PRO A 139 -20.48 7.85 -41.83
C PRO A 139 -20.06 8.69 -40.62
N ASP A 140 -20.84 8.69 -39.54
CA ASP A 140 -20.47 9.41 -38.31
C ASP A 140 -19.38 8.69 -37.50
N ASP A 141 -19.12 7.42 -37.77
CA ASP A 141 -18.14 6.61 -37.06
C ASP A 141 -16.71 6.81 -37.61
N VAL A 142 -15.69 6.58 -36.78
CA VAL A 142 -14.27 6.83 -37.14
C VAL A 142 -13.82 5.89 -38.27
N ALA A 143 -14.18 4.61 -38.20
CA ALA A 143 -13.73 3.61 -39.16
C ALA A 143 -14.37 3.78 -40.54
N GLY A 144 -15.64 4.16 -40.58
CA GLY A 144 -16.40 4.54 -41.75
C GLY A 144 -15.84 5.79 -42.40
N ARG A 145 -15.49 6.82 -41.61
CA ARG A 145 -14.82 8.02 -42.13
C ARG A 145 -13.46 7.72 -42.74
N VAL A 146 -12.62 6.92 -42.09
CA VAL A 146 -11.32 6.52 -42.66
C VAL A 146 -11.51 5.78 -43.98
N ARG A 147 -12.41 4.78 -44.05
CA ARG A 147 -12.68 4.02 -45.29
C ARG A 147 -13.30 4.89 -46.40
N GLY A 148 -14.11 5.88 -46.01
CA GLY A 148 -14.71 6.84 -46.94
C GLY A 148 -13.66 7.79 -47.51
N LEU A 149 -12.83 8.36 -46.65
CA LEU A 149 -11.76 9.28 -47.02
C LEU A 149 -10.60 8.59 -47.77
N GLU A 150 -10.34 7.31 -47.51
CA GLU A 150 -9.36 6.52 -48.26
C GLU A 150 -9.77 6.32 -49.73
N LYS A 151 -11.07 6.34 -50.03
CA LYS A 151 -11.62 6.25 -51.39
C LYS A 151 -11.95 7.61 -52.00
N TYR A 152 -11.88 8.67 -51.22
CA TYR A 152 -12.24 10.02 -51.62
C TYR A 152 -11.09 10.67 -52.41
N GLU A 153 -11.44 11.38 -53.49
CA GLU A 153 -10.48 12.12 -54.29
C GLU A 153 -10.31 13.54 -53.73
N PHE A 154 -9.22 13.78 -53.00
CA PHE A 154 -8.93 15.10 -52.42
C PHE A 154 -8.59 16.15 -53.47
N VAL A 155 -9.20 17.33 -53.36
CA VAL A 155 -8.82 18.52 -54.12
C VAL A 155 -7.63 19.23 -53.46
N SER A 156 -7.54 19.18 -52.12
CA SER A 156 -6.46 19.78 -51.35
C SER A 156 -5.32 18.80 -51.10
N SER A 157 -4.12 19.12 -51.61
CA SER A 157 -2.90 18.37 -51.30
C SER A 157 -2.52 18.44 -49.81
N GLU A 158 -2.92 19.52 -49.13
CA GLU A 158 -2.67 19.68 -47.69
C GLU A 158 -3.59 18.78 -46.87
N ALA A 159 -4.90 18.74 -47.19
CA ALA A 159 -5.84 17.85 -46.51
C ALA A 159 -5.46 16.37 -46.72
N GLN A 160 -5.04 16.01 -47.93
CA GLN A 160 -4.56 14.66 -48.23
C GLN A 160 -3.33 14.28 -47.40
N GLN A 161 -2.31 15.13 -47.33
CA GLN A 161 -1.11 14.86 -46.54
C GLN A 161 -1.43 14.66 -45.05
N GLN A 162 -2.32 15.48 -44.51
CA GLN A 162 -2.75 15.36 -43.12
C GLN A 162 -3.51 14.07 -42.83
N PHE A 163 -4.37 13.66 -43.76
CA PHE A 163 -5.04 12.36 -43.69
C PHE A 163 -4.04 11.21 -43.70
N GLU A 164 -3.10 11.22 -44.64
CA GLU A 164 -2.06 10.19 -44.77
C GLU A 164 -1.17 10.12 -43.52
N GLU A 165 -0.79 11.25 -42.93
CA GLU A 165 -0.02 11.32 -41.69
C GLU A 165 -0.81 10.78 -40.49
N LEU A 166 -2.10 11.11 -40.40
CA LEU A 166 -2.97 10.65 -39.32
C LEU A 166 -3.18 9.13 -39.40
N VAL A 167 -3.45 8.59 -40.59
CA VAL A 167 -3.55 7.15 -40.82
C VAL A 167 -2.20 6.46 -40.60
N GLY A 168 -1.10 7.10 -41.00
CA GLY A 168 0.26 6.62 -40.77
C GLY A 168 0.57 6.44 -39.28
N ARG A 169 0.32 7.48 -38.47
CA ARG A 169 0.49 7.45 -37.01
C ARG A 169 -0.40 6.40 -36.35
N LEU A 170 -1.66 6.29 -36.78
CA LEU A 170 -2.57 5.27 -36.30
C LEU A 170 -2.04 3.85 -36.58
N ARG A 171 -1.54 3.60 -37.80
CA ARG A 171 -0.93 2.31 -38.16
C ARG A 171 0.33 2.04 -37.33
N GLU A 172 1.19 3.03 -37.16
CA GLU A 172 2.43 2.90 -36.38
C GLU A 172 2.13 2.60 -34.89
N GLN A 173 1.18 3.31 -34.28
CA GLN A 173 0.75 3.06 -32.90
C GLN A 173 0.14 1.68 -32.73
N LEU A 174 -0.74 1.26 -33.65
CA LEU A 174 -1.29 -0.10 -33.62
C LEU A 174 -0.20 -1.17 -33.80
N MET A 175 0.80 -0.94 -34.66
CA MET A 175 1.91 -1.88 -34.83
C MET A 175 2.83 -1.91 -33.60
N GLN A 176 3.13 -0.77 -33.01
CA GLN A 176 3.94 -0.68 -31.79
C GLN A 176 3.23 -1.36 -30.62
N GLN A 177 1.93 -1.13 -30.46
CA GLN A 177 1.10 -1.79 -29.44
C GLN A 177 1.04 -3.31 -29.63
N VAL A 178 0.98 -3.80 -30.88
CA VAL A 178 1.10 -5.24 -31.18
C VAL A 178 2.48 -5.77 -30.81
N VAL A 179 3.57 -5.04 -31.08
CA VAL A 179 4.93 -5.46 -30.72
C VAL A 179 5.13 -5.49 -29.20
N ASP A 180 4.63 -4.49 -28.48
CA ASP A 180 4.71 -4.42 -27.02
C ASP A 180 3.84 -5.52 -26.38
N SER A 181 2.68 -5.82 -26.97
CA SER A 181 1.82 -6.97 -26.60
C SER A 181 2.46 -8.34 -26.92
N ILE A 182 3.26 -8.44 -28.00
CA ILE A 182 4.04 -9.65 -28.32
C ILE A 182 5.20 -9.85 -27.31
N GLY A 183 5.68 -8.79 -26.67
CA GLY A 183 6.85 -8.80 -25.79
C GLY A 183 6.73 -9.68 -24.54
N GLU A 184 5.52 -10.06 -24.12
CA GLU A 184 5.36 -10.80 -22.85
C GLU A 184 4.43 -12.02 -22.91
N SER A 185 3.47 -12.13 -23.83
CA SER A 185 2.92 -13.44 -24.28
C SER A 185 2.04 -13.24 -25.51
N LEU A 186 2.24 -14.12 -26.50
CA LEU A 186 1.50 -14.21 -27.76
C LEU A 186 0.03 -13.76 -27.65
N SER A 187 -0.28 -12.56 -28.13
CA SER A 187 -1.64 -12.05 -28.15
C SER A 187 -2.20 -12.00 -29.57
N ALA A 188 -3.04 -13.00 -29.84
CA ALA A 188 -4.20 -13.04 -30.72
C ALA A 188 -4.27 -12.01 -31.86
N THR A 189 -3.79 -12.37 -33.05
CA THR A 189 -4.26 -11.67 -34.26
C THR A 189 -4.20 -12.50 -35.54
N THR A 190 -3.55 -13.67 -35.57
CA THR A 190 -3.58 -14.53 -36.76
C THR A 190 -4.87 -15.38 -36.79
N PRO A 191 -5.37 -15.77 -37.97
CA PRO A 191 -6.50 -16.70 -38.08
C PRO A 191 -6.26 -18.05 -37.37
N GLU A 192 -4.99 -18.45 -37.22
CA GLU A 192 -4.58 -19.67 -36.52
C GLU A 192 -4.73 -19.52 -34.99
N ASP A 193 -4.38 -18.35 -34.45
CA ASP A 193 -4.56 -18.04 -33.02
C ASP A 193 -6.03 -17.96 -32.62
N LEU A 194 -6.88 -17.40 -33.49
CA LEU A 194 -8.33 -17.35 -33.27
C LEU A 194 -8.93 -18.76 -33.21
N ALA A 195 -8.55 -19.64 -34.13
CA ALA A 195 -8.97 -21.04 -34.12
C ALA A 195 -8.53 -21.76 -32.83
N ARG A 196 -7.33 -21.42 -32.33
CA ARG A 196 -6.81 -21.97 -31.09
C ARG A 196 -7.60 -21.48 -29.87
N ILE A 197 -7.93 -20.19 -29.80
CA ILE A 197 -8.77 -19.61 -28.72
C ILE A 197 -10.16 -20.25 -28.74
N THR A 198 -10.78 -20.38 -29.92
CA THR A 198 -12.09 -21.04 -30.05
C THR A 198 -12.02 -22.49 -29.55
N SER A 199 -10.97 -23.23 -29.91
CA SER A 199 -10.76 -24.61 -29.45
C SER A 199 -10.59 -24.70 -27.93
N MET A 200 -9.82 -23.78 -27.34
CA MET A 200 -9.66 -23.68 -25.89
C MET A 200 -10.98 -23.40 -25.18
N LEU A 201 -11.78 -22.44 -25.67
CA LEU A 201 -13.07 -22.11 -25.09
C LEU A 201 -14.07 -23.28 -25.19
N ALA A 202 -14.06 -24.00 -26.32
CA ALA A 202 -14.87 -25.20 -26.50
C ALA A 202 -14.47 -26.30 -25.51
N ALA A 203 -13.17 -26.59 -25.36
CA ALA A 203 -12.66 -27.57 -24.39
C ALA A 203 -13.02 -27.19 -22.95
N LEU A 204 -12.95 -25.89 -22.62
CA LEU A 204 -13.31 -25.40 -21.29
C LEU A 204 -14.82 -25.51 -21.01
N ASN A 205 -15.66 -25.20 -21.99
CA ASN A 205 -17.10 -25.42 -21.89
C ASN A 205 -17.43 -26.91 -21.73
N GLU A 206 -16.74 -27.81 -22.44
CA GLU A 206 -16.88 -29.26 -22.26
C GLU A 206 -16.52 -29.71 -20.84
N MET A 207 -15.42 -29.19 -20.26
CA MET A 207 -15.04 -29.46 -18.87
C MET A 207 -16.10 -28.96 -17.87
N LEU A 208 -16.67 -27.77 -18.11
CA LEU A 208 -17.74 -27.22 -17.29
C LEU A 208 -19.01 -28.09 -17.36
N GLU A 209 -19.36 -28.59 -18.53
CA GLU A 209 -20.49 -29.52 -18.69
C GLU A 209 -20.23 -30.87 -18.02
N ALA A 210 -19.02 -31.42 -18.14
CA ALA A 210 -18.61 -32.65 -17.46
C ALA A 210 -18.76 -32.51 -15.94
N ARG A 211 -18.27 -31.40 -15.38
CA ARG A 211 -18.45 -31.06 -13.98
C ARG A 211 -19.93 -30.94 -13.60
N ALA A 212 -20.76 -30.30 -14.43
CA ALA A 212 -22.20 -30.17 -14.21
C ALA A 212 -22.92 -31.53 -14.20
N ARG A 213 -22.39 -32.54 -14.91
CA ARG A 213 -22.86 -33.93 -14.88
C ARG A 213 -22.31 -34.73 -13.69
N GLY A 214 -21.43 -34.16 -12.88
CA GLY A 214 -20.74 -34.85 -11.78
C GLY A 214 -19.58 -35.74 -12.23
N GLU A 215 -19.08 -35.55 -13.44
CA GLU A 215 -17.88 -36.21 -13.97
C GLU A 215 -16.63 -35.41 -13.58
N GLU A 216 -15.48 -36.09 -13.45
CA GLU A 216 -14.20 -35.45 -13.16
C GLU A 216 -13.64 -34.84 -14.46
N PRO A 217 -13.50 -33.50 -14.55
CA PRO A 217 -13.02 -32.85 -15.76
C PRO A 217 -11.53 -33.12 -15.98
N ALA A 218 -11.13 -33.32 -17.24
CA ALA A 218 -9.75 -33.61 -17.64
C ALA A 218 -8.86 -32.35 -17.63
N PHE A 219 -8.69 -31.74 -16.46
CA PHE A 219 -7.93 -30.50 -16.29
C PHE A 219 -6.46 -30.63 -16.67
N GLU A 220 -5.82 -31.77 -16.35
CA GLU A 220 -4.41 -32.01 -16.70
C GLU A 220 -4.20 -32.04 -18.22
N ASP A 221 -5.10 -32.70 -18.95
CA ASP A 221 -5.05 -32.76 -20.41
C ASP A 221 -5.26 -31.37 -21.04
N PHE A 222 -6.20 -30.59 -20.48
CA PHE A 222 -6.43 -29.20 -20.90
C PHE A 222 -5.19 -28.33 -20.71
N MET A 223 -4.55 -28.40 -19.55
CA MET A 223 -3.34 -27.62 -19.27
C MET A 223 -2.15 -28.07 -20.11
N ALA A 224 -2.08 -29.35 -20.49
CA ALA A 224 -1.05 -29.84 -21.41
C ALA A 224 -1.19 -29.25 -22.83
N GLU A 225 -2.41 -28.95 -23.27
CA GLU A 225 -2.70 -28.42 -24.61
C GLU A 225 -2.72 -26.88 -24.68
N PHE A 226 -3.22 -26.23 -23.63
CA PHE A 226 -3.54 -24.79 -23.62
C PHE A 226 -2.87 -23.99 -22.50
N GLY A 227 -2.05 -24.61 -21.64
CA GLY A 227 -1.48 -23.97 -20.45
C GLY A 227 -0.56 -22.78 -20.72
N ASP A 228 0.02 -22.68 -21.92
CA ASP A 228 0.85 -21.55 -22.35
C ASP A 228 0.09 -20.21 -22.47
N MET A 229 -1.25 -20.24 -22.56
CA MET A 229 -2.09 -19.03 -22.61
C MET A 229 -2.44 -18.46 -21.23
N PHE A 230 -2.03 -19.14 -20.15
CA PHE A 230 -2.37 -18.78 -18.78
C PHE A 230 -1.11 -18.45 -17.97
N PRO A 231 -0.67 -17.17 -17.93
CA PRO A 231 0.51 -16.77 -17.17
C PRO A 231 0.37 -16.98 -15.66
N GLU A 232 -0.87 -17.03 -15.15
CA GLU A 232 -1.21 -17.25 -13.75
C GLU A 232 -0.98 -18.71 -13.30
N ASN A 233 -0.79 -19.63 -14.24
CA ASN A 233 -0.47 -21.04 -14.01
C ASN A 233 -1.34 -21.72 -12.93
N PRO A 234 -2.66 -21.84 -13.15
CA PRO A 234 -3.61 -22.34 -12.16
C PRO A 234 -3.33 -23.80 -11.78
N SER A 235 -3.47 -24.11 -10.48
CA SER A 235 -3.21 -25.44 -9.93
C SER A 235 -4.37 -26.40 -10.13
N ASN A 236 -5.59 -25.87 -10.29
CA ASN A 236 -6.82 -26.64 -10.43
C ASN A 236 -7.84 -25.89 -11.30
N LEU A 237 -8.92 -26.59 -11.66
CA LEU A 237 -9.99 -26.03 -12.48
C LEU A 237 -10.68 -24.83 -11.80
N ASP A 238 -10.81 -24.81 -10.47
CA ASP A 238 -11.48 -23.71 -9.77
C ASP A 238 -10.67 -22.41 -9.89
N GLU A 239 -9.36 -22.46 -9.66
CA GLU A 239 -8.43 -21.35 -9.86
C GLU A 239 -8.46 -20.84 -11.31
N LEU A 240 -8.48 -21.75 -12.29
CA LEU A 240 -8.58 -21.38 -13.71
C LEU A 240 -9.89 -20.64 -14.00
N LEU A 241 -11.02 -21.15 -13.49
CA LEU A 241 -12.33 -20.55 -13.74
C LEU A 241 -12.46 -19.20 -13.02
N GLU A 242 -11.86 -19.06 -11.84
CA GLU A 242 -11.80 -17.79 -11.12
C GLU A 242 -11.03 -16.73 -11.91
N ALA A 243 -9.81 -17.05 -12.37
CA ALA A 243 -9.02 -16.17 -13.23
C ALA A 243 -9.80 -15.72 -14.49
N MET A 244 -10.48 -16.67 -15.13
CA MET A 244 -11.32 -16.37 -16.30
C MET A 244 -12.53 -15.50 -15.97
N ALA A 245 -13.18 -15.75 -14.82
CA ALA A 245 -14.29 -14.93 -14.35
C ALA A 245 -13.83 -13.50 -14.07
N GLN A 246 -12.67 -13.31 -13.43
CA GLN A 246 -12.10 -11.99 -13.16
C GLN A 246 -11.79 -11.22 -14.46
N ARG A 247 -11.12 -11.86 -15.43
CA ARG A 247 -10.83 -11.26 -16.75
C ARG A 247 -12.09 -10.85 -17.49
N MET A 248 -13.10 -11.72 -17.52
CA MET A 248 -14.39 -11.43 -18.17
C MET A 248 -15.17 -10.34 -17.45
N ALA A 249 -15.13 -10.33 -16.11
CA ALA A 249 -15.74 -9.27 -15.31
C ALA A 249 -15.04 -7.92 -15.54
N ALA A 250 -13.72 -7.88 -15.68
CA ALA A 250 -12.95 -6.68 -16.03
C ALA A 250 -13.34 -6.15 -17.42
N MET A 251 -13.46 -7.03 -18.44
CA MET A 251 -13.97 -6.66 -19.77
C MET A 251 -15.40 -6.10 -19.69
N GLN A 252 -16.28 -6.73 -18.91
CA GLN A 252 -17.64 -6.23 -18.73
C GLN A 252 -17.65 -4.88 -18.00
N ALA A 253 -16.81 -4.69 -16.99
CA ALA A 253 -16.66 -3.42 -16.27
C ALA A 253 -16.13 -2.30 -17.17
N LEU A 254 -15.24 -2.65 -18.12
CA LEU A 254 -14.81 -1.74 -19.18
C LEU A 254 -15.99 -1.31 -20.06
N MET A 255 -16.78 -2.28 -20.54
CA MET A 255 -17.96 -1.98 -21.36
C MET A 255 -18.98 -1.14 -20.59
N ASN A 256 -19.19 -1.42 -19.31
CA ASN A 256 -20.10 -0.68 -18.45
C ASN A 256 -19.60 0.76 -18.17
N SER A 257 -18.28 0.99 -18.18
CA SER A 257 -17.66 2.31 -17.98
C SER A 257 -17.57 3.17 -19.25
N MET A 258 -17.75 2.55 -20.43
CA MET A 258 -17.80 3.26 -21.71
C MET A 258 -19.18 3.86 -22.03
N THR A 259 -19.20 4.92 -22.85
CA THR A 259 -20.45 5.52 -23.32
C THR A 259 -21.19 4.57 -24.29
N PRO A 260 -22.52 4.72 -24.47
CA PRO A 260 -23.28 3.94 -25.44
C PRO A 260 -22.70 3.99 -26.86
N GLU A 261 -22.19 5.15 -27.29
CA GLU A 261 -21.61 5.36 -28.61
C GLU A 261 -20.29 4.61 -28.77
N GLN A 262 -19.42 4.65 -27.75
CA GLN A 262 -18.15 3.92 -27.74
C GLN A 262 -18.37 2.41 -27.81
N ARG A 263 -19.35 1.90 -27.06
CA ARG A 263 -19.73 0.48 -27.12
C ARG A 263 -20.25 0.07 -28.50
N ALA A 264 -21.08 0.90 -29.13
CA ALA A 264 -21.60 0.63 -30.47
C ALA A 264 -20.47 0.53 -31.49
N LEU A 265 -19.49 1.46 -31.42
CA LEU A 265 -18.31 1.46 -32.28
C LEU A 265 -17.46 0.19 -32.10
N LEU A 266 -17.19 -0.21 -30.86
CA LEU A 266 -16.45 -1.45 -30.59
C LEU A 266 -17.20 -2.69 -31.08
N GLY A 267 -18.53 -2.72 -30.96
CA GLY A 267 -19.36 -3.79 -31.49
C GLY A 267 -19.27 -3.94 -33.02
N GLU A 268 -19.22 -2.84 -33.76
CA GLU A 268 -19.08 -2.86 -35.21
C GLU A 268 -17.68 -3.34 -35.64
N LEU A 269 -16.63 -2.84 -34.99
CA LEU A 269 -15.25 -3.28 -35.22
C LEU A 269 -15.08 -4.77 -34.91
N SER A 270 -15.66 -5.22 -33.79
CA SER A 270 -15.64 -6.63 -33.39
C SER A 270 -16.36 -7.51 -34.40
N SER A 271 -17.51 -7.08 -34.91
CA SER A 271 -18.26 -7.83 -35.94
C SER A 271 -17.48 -7.96 -37.27
N GLY A 272 -16.64 -6.99 -37.60
CA GLY A 272 -15.81 -6.99 -38.80
C GLY A 272 -14.53 -7.83 -38.68
N LEU A 273 -13.95 -7.92 -37.48
CA LEU A 273 -12.68 -8.63 -37.23
C LEU A 273 -12.88 -10.06 -36.68
N PHE A 274 -13.85 -10.26 -35.81
CA PHE A 274 -14.14 -11.52 -35.11
C PHE A 274 -15.43 -12.19 -35.61
N GLY A 275 -15.72 -12.09 -36.91
CA GLY A 275 -16.95 -12.58 -37.54
C GLY A 275 -17.18 -14.10 -37.51
N ASP A 276 -16.52 -14.84 -36.60
CA ASP A 276 -16.77 -16.26 -36.35
C ASP A 276 -17.95 -16.42 -35.38
N LEU A 277 -19.05 -16.95 -35.91
CA LEU A 277 -20.27 -17.22 -35.15
C LEU A 277 -20.03 -18.26 -34.03
N ASP A 278 -19.04 -19.14 -34.20
CA ASP A 278 -18.72 -20.16 -33.20
C ASP A 278 -18.08 -19.52 -31.96
N LEU A 279 -17.08 -18.67 -32.14
CA LEU A 279 -16.40 -17.97 -31.03
C LEU A 279 -17.39 -17.17 -30.16
N GLN A 280 -18.30 -16.43 -30.80
CA GLN A 280 -19.32 -15.67 -30.09
C GLN A 280 -20.23 -16.58 -29.24
N TRP A 281 -20.60 -17.74 -29.77
CA TRP A 281 -21.41 -18.72 -29.05
C TRP A 281 -20.64 -19.32 -27.86
N GLN A 282 -19.37 -19.70 -28.04
CA GLN A 282 -18.52 -20.25 -26.98
C GLN A 282 -18.34 -19.24 -25.83
N LEU A 283 -18.12 -17.97 -26.15
CA LEU A 283 -17.98 -16.88 -25.17
C LEU A 283 -19.28 -16.63 -24.38
N ASP A 284 -20.43 -16.65 -25.05
CA ASP A 284 -21.73 -16.45 -24.39
C ASP A 284 -22.04 -17.62 -23.42
N GLN A 285 -21.82 -18.86 -23.86
CA GLN A 285 -21.97 -20.04 -22.98
C GLN A 285 -21.06 -19.94 -21.75
N LEU A 286 -19.78 -19.63 -21.96
CA LEU A 286 -18.81 -19.50 -20.87
C LEU A 286 -19.21 -18.39 -19.90
N GLY A 287 -19.56 -17.21 -20.43
CA GLY A 287 -19.97 -16.06 -19.61
C GLY A 287 -21.25 -16.32 -18.80
N GLN A 288 -22.17 -17.15 -19.29
CA GLN A 288 -23.34 -17.59 -18.52
C GLN A 288 -22.95 -18.55 -17.39
N ASN A 289 -22.08 -19.53 -17.67
CA ASN A 289 -21.59 -20.49 -16.68
C ASN A 289 -20.80 -19.78 -15.57
N LEU A 290 -19.85 -18.91 -15.92
CA LEU A 290 -19.02 -18.19 -14.96
C LEU A 290 -19.84 -17.23 -14.07
N ARG A 291 -20.85 -16.55 -14.62
CA ARG A 291 -21.77 -15.72 -13.81
C ARG A 291 -22.56 -16.55 -12.79
N GLY A 292 -22.89 -17.79 -13.12
CA GLY A 292 -23.57 -18.71 -12.21
C GLY A 292 -22.66 -19.24 -11.10
N LEU A 293 -21.40 -19.55 -11.43
CA LEU A 293 -20.42 -20.09 -10.49
C LEU A 293 -19.80 -19.01 -9.59
N PHE A 294 -19.51 -17.83 -10.14
CA PHE A 294 -18.83 -16.72 -9.47
C PHE A 294 -19.69 -15.45 -9.53
N PRO A 295 -20.83 -15.39 -8.80
CA PRO A 295 -21.67 -14.18 -8.78
C PRO A 295 -20.94 -12.96 -8.21
N ASP A 296 -19.95 -13.18 -7.33
CA ASP A 296 -19.22 -12.13 -6.62
C ASP A 296 -18.01 -11.57 -7.40
N ALA A 297 -17.73 -12.07 -8.61
CA ALA A 297 -16.62 -11.61 -9.46
C ALA A 297 -16.75 -10.14 -9.92
N GLY A 298 -17.89 -9.48 -9.66
CA GLY A 298 -18.05 -8.05 -9.92
C GLY A 298 -18.62 -7.70 -11.30
N TRP A 299 -19.47 -8.56 -11.88
CA TRP A 299 -20.06 -8.39 -13.21
C TRP A 299 -20.81 -7.06 -13.43
N GLN A 300 -21.33 -6.46 -12.36
CA GLN A 300 -22.09 -5.20 -12.41
C GLN A 300 -21.23 -3.97 -12.10
N ARG A 301 -19.90 -4.13 -11.96
CA ARG A 301 -19.01 -3.00 -11.69
C ARG A 301 -18.98 -2.05 -12.89
N SER A 302 -18.87 -0.77 -12.57
CA SER A 302 -18.67 0.32 -13.52
C SER A 302 -17.83 1.37 -12.81
N TYR A 303 -16.85 1.91 -13.51
CA TYR A 303 -16.01 2.98 -12.99
C TYR A 303 -16.23 4.26 -13.79
N GLU A 304 -16.17 5.39 -13.10
CA GLU A 304 -16.27 6.71 -13.72
C GLU A 304 -14.86 7.29 -13.85
N PHE A 305 -14.43 7.48 -15.10
CA PHE A 305 -13.13 8.05 -15.43
C PHE A 305 -13.27 9.57 -15.55
N SER A 306 -12.33 10.30 -14.95
CA SER A 306 -12.34 11.77 -14.95
C SER A 306 -11.01 12.40 -15.38
N GLY A 307 -10.02 11.58 -15.70
CA GLY A 307 -8.71 12.05 -16.09
C GLY A 307 -8.62 12.55 -17.52
N ALA A 308 -7.40 12.97 -17.88
CA ALA A 308 -7.08 13.50 -19.20
C ALA A 308 -6.15 12.56 -19.99
N ASP A 309 -5.46 11.62 -19.33
CA ASP A 309 -4.50 10.75 -20.00
C ASP A 309 -5.25 9.63 -20.74
N PRO A 310 -5.21 9.62 -22.09
CA PRO A 310 -5.93 8.64 -22.88
C PRO A 310 -5.34 7.25 -22.64
N LEU A 311 -6.17 6.30 -22.22
CA LEU A 311 -5.80 4.89 -22.19
C LEU A 311 -6.11 4.24 -23.53
N ASP A 312 -5.17 3.39 -23.98
CA ASP A 312 -5.45 2.43 -25.04
C ASP A 312 -6.31 1.26 -24.51
N PHE A 313 -6.76 0.39 -25.41
CA PHE A 313 -7.64 -0.72 -25.03
C PHE A 313 -6.97 -1.76 -24.12
N SER A 314 -5.71 -2.09 -24.34
CA SER A 314 -4.96 -3.07 -23.53
C SER A 314 -4.69 -2.54 -22.13
N SER A 315 -4.19 -1.32 -22.02
CA SER A 315 -3.97 -0.63 -20.75
C SER A 315 -5.27 -0.38 -20.02
N ALA A 316 -6.38 -0.10 -20.72
CA ALA A 316 -7.69 0.02 -20.10
C ALA A 316 -8.17 -1.32 -19.50
N LEU A 317 -7.93 -2.45 -20.16
CA LEU A 317 -8.24 -3.77 -19.61
C LEU A 317 -7.38 -4.13 -18.40
N GLU A 318 -6.08 -3.87 -18.47
CA GLU A 318 -5.16 -4.06 -17.35
C GLU A 318 -5.58 -3.20 -16.15
N MET A 319 -5.86 -1.93 -16.38
CA MET A 319 -6.39 -1.01 -15.36
C MET A 319 -7.71 -1.51 -14.76
N MET A 320 -8.63 -2.04 -15.56
CA MET A 320 -9.87 -2.64 -15.04
C MET A 320 -9.61 -3.83 -14.13
N ASN A 321 -8.64 -4.67 -14.50
CA ASN A 321 -8.25 -5.82 -13.70
C ASN A 321 -7.67 -5.36 -12.36
N GLU A 322 -6.72 -4.43 -12.36
CA GLU A 322 -6.13 -3.86 -11.15
C GLU A 322 -7.17 -3.19 -10.23
N LEU A 323 -8.08 -2.39 -10.80
CA LEU A 323 -9.19 -1.78 -10.04
C LEU A 323 -10.09 -2.85 -9.45
N GLY A 324 -10.35 -3.92 -10.21
CA GLY A 324 -11.11 -5.07 -9.76
C GLY A 324 -10.45 -5.78 -8.57
N GLU A 325 -9.13 -5.91 -8.57
CA GLU A 325 -8.35 -6.49 -7.48
C GLU A 325 -8.28 -5.57 -6.25
N LEU A 326 -8.14 -4.25 -6.45
CA LEU A 326 -8.23 -3.27 -5.36
C LEU A 326 -9.58 -3.36 -4.64
N ASP A 327 -10.68 -3.52 -5.38
CA ASP A 327 -12.02 -3.73 -4.83
C ASP A 327 -12.13 -5.04 -4.05
N GLN A 328 -11.59 -6.14 -4.58
CA GLN A 328 -11.58 -7.44 -3.91
C GLN A 328 -10.79 -7.37 -2.60
N LEU A 329 -9.60 -6.76 -2.64
CA LEU A 329 -8.78 -6.54 -1.46
C LEU A 329 -9.49 -5.63 -0.45
N GLU A 330 -10.13 -4.54 -0.90
CA GLU A 330 -10.92 -3.68 -0.01
C GLU A 330 -12.06 -4.47 0.65
N GLN A 331 -12.76 -5.32 -0.10
CA GLN A 331 -13.86 -6.13 0.41
C GLN A 331 -13.36 -7.17 1.43
N LEU A 332 -12.22 -7.79 1.19
CA LEU A 332 -11.57 -8.72 2.12
C LEU A 332 -11.20 -8.01 3.43
N LEU A 333 -10.57 -6.84 3.35
CA LEU A 333 -10.16 -6.06 4.52
C LEU A 333 -11.35 -5.43 5.28
N ARG A 334 -12.45 -5.11 4.59
CA ARG A 334 -13.72 -4.67 5.19
C ARG A 334 -14.51 -5.81 5.81
N GLY A 335 -14.24 -7.05 5.39
CA GLY A 335 -14.81 -8.25 5.97
C GLY A 335 -14.64 -8.27 7.50
N THR A 336 -15.37 -9.14 8.19
CA THR A 336 -15.20 -9.31 9.64
C THR A 336 -13.71 -9.44 9.95
N VAL A 337 -13.18 -8.49 10.74
CA VAL A 337 -11.76 -8.40 11.12
C VAL A 337 -11.34 -9.72 11.76
N ASN A 338 -10.92 -10.64 10.91
CA ASN A 338 -10.55 -12.00 11.23
C ASN A 338 -9.08 -12.14 10.83
N PRO A 339 -8.19 -12.32 11.80
CA PRO A 339 -6.77 -12.51 11.52
C PRO A 339 -6.49 -13.61 10.48
N GLY A 340 -7.29 -14.69 10.48
CA GLY A 340 -7.12 -15.80 9.53
C GLY A 340 -7.43 -15.44 8.08
N ALA A 341 -8.32 -14.48 7.83
CA ALA A 341 -8.60 -14.03 6.46
C ALA A 341 -7.45 -13.18 5.89
N LEU A 342 -6.68 -12.50 6.77
CA LEU A 342 -5.54 -11.69 6.34
C LEU A 342 -4.33 -12.55 5.94
N SER A 343 -4.21 -13.76 6.50
CA SER A 343 -3.12 -14.68 6.12
C SER A 343 -3.30 -15.32 4.75
N GLU A 344 -4.52 -15.27 4.18
CA GLU A 344 -4.81 -15.78 2.84
C GLU A 344 -4.50 -14.74 1.74
N VAL A 345 -4.18 -13.50 2.10
CA VAL A 345 -3.90 -12.43 1.14
C VAL A 345 -2.50 -12.60 0.55
N ASP A 346 -2.40 -12.52 -0.77
CA ASP A 346 -1.14 -12.42 -1.49
C ASP A 346 -0.48 -11.04 -1.23
N LEU A 347 0.59 -11.05 -0.43
CA LEU A 347 1.35 -9.84 -0.08
C LEU A 347 2.15 -9.28 -1.26
N ASP A 348 2.57 -10.11 -2.20
CA ASP A 348 3.30 -9.67 -3.39
C ASP A 348 2.35 -8.93 -4.33
N ARG A 349 1.12 -9.42 -4.48
CA ARG A 349 0.07 -8.71 -5.22
C ARG A 349 -0.34 -7.42 -4.53
N ALA A 350 -0.51 -7.44 -3.21
CA ALA A 350 -0.80 -6.23 -2.43
C ALA A 350 0.29 -5.16 -2.57
N ARG A 351 1.56 -5.57 -2.66
CA ARG A 351 2.70 -4.68 -2.90
C ARG A 351 2.64 -4.04 -4.28
N ALA A 352 2.34 -4.82 -5.33
CA ALA A 352 2.18 -4.29 -6.68
C ALA A 352 1.01 -3.29 -6.77
N LEU A 353 -0.09 -3.56 -6.06
CA LEU A 353 -1.30 -2.75 -6.12
C LEU A 353 -1.25 -1.49 -5.25
N ALA A 354 -0.66 -1.51 -4.05
CA ALA A 354 -0.77 -0.39 -3.10
C ALA A 354 0.59 0.05 -2.48
N GLY A 355 1.70 -0.56 -2.93
CA GLY A 355 3.06 -0.22 -2.55
C GLY A 355 3.64 -1.05 -1.39
N GLU A 356 4.95 -0.92 -1.19
CA GLU A 356 5.72 -1.68 -0.19
C GLU A 356 5.20 -1.50 1.24
N GLU A 357 5.02 -0.24 1.68
CA GLU A 357 4.57 0.06 3.05
C GLU A 357 3.19 -0.54 3.38
N PHE A 358 2.33 -0.65 2.36
CA PHE A 358 1.01 -1.27 2.49
C PHE A 358 1.15 -2.76 2.74
N ALA A 359 1.94 -3.46 1.91
CA ALA A 359 2.18 -4.88 2.02
C ALA A 359 2.89 -5.24 3.34
N ASP A 360 3.89 -4.46 3.75
CA ASP A 360 4.60 -4.65 5.02
C ASP A 360 3.64 -4.51 6.22
N SER A 361 2.80 -3.47 6.22
CA SER A 361 1.83 -3.27 7.30
C SER A 361 0.80 -4.40 7.33
N LEU A 362 0.30 -4.84 6.16
CA LEU A 362 -0.65 -5.93 6.04
C LEU A 362 -0.06 -7.27 6.51
N GLY A 363 1.19 -7.56 6.15
CA GLY A 363 1.92 -8.74 6.63
C GLY A 363 2.12 -8.73 8.14
N LYS A 364 2.55 -7.58 8.70
CA LYS A 364 2.65 -7.44 10.17
C LYS A 364 1.30 -7.65 10.85
N LEU A 365 0.20 -7.18 10.26
CA LEU A 365 -1.16 -7.37 10.79
C LEU A 365 -1.64 -8.82 10.72
N SER A 366 -1.29 -9.57 9.67
CA SER A 366 -1.68 -10.98 9.53
C SER A 366 -0.94 -11.89 10.51
N GLU A 367 0.29 -11.55 10.87
CA GLU A 367 1.11 -12.32 11.82
C GLU A 367 0.78 -12.04 13.30
N LEU A 368 0.04 -10.96 13.60
CA LEU A 368 -0.27 -10.54 14.97
C LEU A 368 -0.83 -11.65 15.86
N SER A 369 -1.84 -12.39 15.38
CA SER A 369 -2.47 -13.45 16.18
C SER A 369 -1.50 -14.59 16.47
N THR A 370 -0.69 -14.96 15.49
CA THR A 370 0.32 -16.01 15.62
C THR A 370 1.38 -15.61 16.64
N MET A 371 1.89 -14.38 16.56
CA MET A 371 2.88 -13.85 17.51
C MET A 371 2.36 -13.83 18.95
N LEU A 372 1.11 -13.41 19.16
CA LEU A 372 0.48 -13.39 20.49
C LEU A 372 0.31 -14.81 21.06
N GLN A 373 0.07 -15.81 20.22
CA GLN A 373 -0.02 -17.22 20.62
C GLN A 373 1.35 -17.82 20.92
N GLU A 374 2.34 -17.62 20.04
CA GLU A 374 3.70 -18.16 20.18
C GLU A 374 4.41 -17.62 21.43
N SER A 375 4.12 -16.37 21.81
CA SER A 375 4.63 -15.78 23.05
C SER A 375 4.03 -16.37 24.33
N GLY A 376 3.00 -17.22 24.22
CA GLY A 376 2.28 -17.82 25.33
C GLY A 376 1.44 -16.83 26.14
N ILE A 377 1.20 -15.62 25.63
CA ILE A 377 0.36 -14.60 26.27
C ILE A 377 -1.13 -14.90 26.05
N VAL A 378 -1.46 -15.40 24.86
CA VAL A 378 -2.83 -15.71 24.43
C VAL A 378 -2.89 -17.16 23.95
N GLN A 379 -4.04 -17.81 24.08
CA GLN A 379 -4.32 -19.16 23.59
C GLN A 379 -5.65 -19.19 22.83
N SER A 380 -5.84 -20.15 21.93
CA SER A 380 -7.15 -20.39 21.30
C SER A 380 -8.09 -21.09 22.28
N GLY A 381 -9.23 -20.48 22.58
CA GLY A 381 -10.36 -21.04 23.33
C GLY A 381 -11.57 -21.31 22.43
N ASP A 382 -12.68 -21.70 23.04
CA ASP A 382 -13.92 -22.07 22.34
C ASP A 382 -14.62 -20.88 21.66
N ASP A 383 -14.48 -19.68 22.25
CA ASP A 383 -15.09 -18.42 21.76
C ASP A 383 -14.07 -17.46 21.10
N GLY A 384 -12.84 -17.91 20.85
CA GLY A 384 -11.78 -17.11 20.22
C GLY A 384 -10.49 -17.06 21.03
N LEU A 385 -9.77 -15.92 20.98
CA LEU A 385 -8.51 -15.74 21.70
C LEU A 385 -8.75 -15.45 23.19
N GLU A 386 -8.08 -16.21 24.06
CA GLU A 386 -8.15 -16.09 25.53
C GLU A 386 -6.78 -15.80 26.15
N LEU A 387 -6.74 -15.03 27.23
CA LEU A 387 -5.49 -14.77 27.95
C LEU A 387 -5.04 -15.99 28.75
N THR A 388 -3.77 -16.36 28.61
CA THR A 388 -3.18 -17.41 29.45
C THR A 388 -2.93 -16.88 30.88
N PRO A 389 -2.70 -17.77 31.87
CA PRO A 389 -2.27 -17.36 33.21
C PRO A 389 -0.96 -16.56 33.23
N GLU A 390 -0.10 -16.75 32.23
CA GLU A 390 1.09 -15.91 32.05
C GLU A 390 0.73 -14.54 31.49
N GLY A 391 -0.11 -14.49 30.45
CA GLY A 391 -0.62 -13.25 29.86
C GLY A 391 -1.32 -12.35 30.89
N MET A 392 -2.21 -12.92 31.71
CA MET A 392 -2.87 -12.18 32.81
C MET A 392 -1.89 -11.62 33.83
N ARG A 393 -0.87 -12.39 34.24
CA ARG A 393 0.16 -11.92 35.19
C ARG A 393 0.99 -10.78 34.61
N ARG A 394 1.34 -10.87 33.32
CA ARG A 394 2.09 -9.84 32.62
C ARG A 394 1.26 -8.56 32.43
N LEU A 395 -0.01 -8.70 32.04
CA LEU A 395 -0.96 -7.60 31.92
C LEU A 395 -1.11 -6.85 33.26
N GLY A 396 -1.34 -7.58 34.36
CA GLY A 396 -1.44 -6.97 35.69
C GLY A 396 -0.18 -6.22 36.12
N LYS A 397 1.01 -6.74 35.78
CA LYS A 397 2.29 -6.06 36.05
C LYS A 397 2.43 -4.76 35.25
N ASN A 398 2.02 -4.76 33.97
CA ASN A 398 2.05 -3.56 33.12
C ASN A 398 1.04 -2.51 33.57
N ALA A 399 -0.19 -2.92 33.87
CA ALA A 399 -1.24 -2.06 34.42
C ALA A 399 -0.77 -1.35 35.70
N LEU A 400 -0.18 -2.11 36.63
CA LEU A 400 0.40 -1.55 37.85
C LEU A 400 1.53 -0.57 37.52
N ALA A 401 2.45 -0.93 36.62
CA ALA A 401 3.54 -0.04 36.22
C ALA A 401 3.05 1.27 35.58
N GLN A 402 2.00 1.24 34.74
CA GLN A 402 1.36 2.43 34.17
C GLN A 402 0.67 3.28 35.24
N LEU A 403 -0.10 2.67 36.14
CA LEU A 403 -0.71 3.36 37.27
C LEU A 403 0.34 4.06 38.14
N PHE A 404 1.44 3.37 38.46
CA PHE A 404 2.55 3.96 39.23
C PHE A 404 3.34 5.02 38.45
N LYS A 405 3.32 4.99 37.11
CA LYS A 405 3.93 6.03 36.27
C LYS A 405 3.06 7.29 36.21
N GLY A 406 1.73 7.15 36.29
CA GLY A 406 0.76 8.25 36.32
C GLY A 406 0.48 8.81 37.72
N LEU A 407 0.72 8.02 38.77
CA LEU A 407 0.74 8.51 40.15
C LEU A 407 1.95 9.43 40.32
N SER A 408 1.70 10.73 40.51
CA SER A 408 2.75 11.69 40.85
C SER A 408 3.65 11.12 41.96
N PRO A 409 4.97 11.27 41.87
CA PRO A 409 5.91 10.77 42.87
C PRO A 409 5.61 11.24 44.30
N ASP A 410 4.75 12.25 44.50
CA ASP A 410 4.39 12.82 45.79
C ASP A 410 3.38 12.02 46.65
N MET A 411 2.77 10.92 46.17
CA MET A 411 1.67 10.28 46.92
C MET A 411 1.90 8.86 47.46
N LEU A 412 3.12 8.34 47.49
CA LEU A 412 3.43 7.13 48.28
C LEU A 412 4.77 7.21 48.98
N GLY A 413 4.72 7.52 50.28
CA GLY A 413 5.56 6.94 51.33
C GLY A 413 7.07 6.98 51.13
N GLY A 414 7.70 8.02 51.67
CA GLY A 414 9.12 8.00 52.07
C GLY A 414 10.10 8.29 50.95
N HIS A 415 10.15 9.55 50.50
CA HIS A 415 11.32 10.03 49.77
C HIS A 415 12.52 10.11 50.72
N ASN A 416 13.48 9.22 50.52
CA ASN A 416 14.87 9.52 50.83
C ASN A 416 15.29 10.58 49.80
N ILE A 417 15.34 11.84 50.21
CA ILE A 417 15.66 12.94 49.29
C ILE A 417 17.19 13.07 49.24
N ASP A 418 17.78 12.73 48.10
CA ASP A 418 19.21 12.88 47.76
C ASP A 418 19.65 14.36 47.60
N THR A 419 18.98 15.31 48.26
CA THR A 419 19.33 16.74 48.20
C THR A 419 20.07 17.14 49.48
N ILE A 420 21.38 16.95 49.46
CA ILE A 420 22.30 17.44 50.50
C ILE A 420 22.36 18.96 50.36
N GLY A 421 21.90 19.70 51.37
CA GLY A 421 21.81 21.15 51.33
C GLY A 421 21.62 21.77 52.71
N VAL A 422 21.81 23.08 52.81
CA VAL A 422 21.96 23.87 54.05
C VAL A 422 20.69 23.82 54.92
N GLY A 423 20.56 22.76 55.72
CA GLY A 423 19.53 22.54 56.72
C GLY A 423 20.09 22.63 58.14
N HIS A 424 19.22 22.62 59.15
CA HIS A 424 19.63 22.74 60.57
C HIS A 424 19.60 21.39 61.31
N GLU A 425 19.21 20.30 60.65
CA GLU A 425 19.04 18.99 61.28
C GLU A 425 20.21 18.07 60.93
N ARG A 426 20.92 17.60 61.96
CA ARG A 426 22.18 16.86 61.82
C ARG A 426 21.88 15.44 61.33
N THR A 427 22.45 15.05 60.20
CA THR A 427 22.55 13.62 59.88
C THR A 427 23.78 13.04 60.56
N TYR A 428 23.74 11.76 60.96
CA TYR A 428 24.86 11.08 61.60
C TYR A 428 25.97 10.65 60.61
N GLN A 429 25.95 11.19 59.38
CA GLN A 429 26.90 10.88 58.33
C GLN A 429 27.88 12.05 58.14
N THR A 430 29.16 11.72 57.99
CA THR A 430 30.22 12.69 57.74
C THR A 430 30.84 12.47 56.36
N LYS A 431 31.22 13.58 55.71
CA LYS A 431 31.90 13.60 54.41
C LYS A 431 33.23 14.34 54.57
N ALA A 432 34.25 13.96 53.81
CA ALA A 432 35.47 14.77 53.70
C ALA A 432 35.14 16.16 53.10
N TYR A 433 35.75 17.21 53.65
CA TYR A 433 35.52 18.58 53.21
C TYR A 433 36.06 18.82 51.80
N GLU A 434 35.21 19.34 50.91
CA GLU A 434 35.60 19.82 49.59
C GLU A 434 35.38 21.33 49.48
N PHE A 435 36.17 22.00 48.64
CA PHE A 435 36.06 23.45 48.46
C PHE A 435 34.68 23.81 47.88
N GLY A 436 33.89 24.55 48.66
CA GLY A 436 32.50 24.90 48.33
C GLY A 436 31.47 24.32 49.30
N ASP A 437 31.85 23.35 50.14
CA ASP A 437 30.99 22.80 51.18
C ASP A 437 30.81 23.79 52.36
N PRO A 438 29.66 23.79 53.07
CA PRO A 438 29.48 24.60 54.28
C PRO A 438 30.44 24.14 55.37
N PHE A 439 31.07 25.10 56.07
CA PHE A 439 32.12 24.84 57.05
C PHE A 439 31.56 24.36 58.41
N ASN A 440 30.83 23.24 58.41
CA ASN A 440 30.25 22.61 59.59
C ASN A 440 31.05 21.35 59.96
N LEU A 441 32.20 21.53 60.59
CA LEU A 441 33.16 20.46 60.89
C LEU A 441 32.67 19.51 62.00
N ASP A 442 32.74 18.20 61.76
CA ASP A 442 32.73 17.21 62.84
C ASP A 442 34.10 17.25 63.53
N ILE A 443 34.13 17.88 64.70
CA ILE A 443 35.34 18.09 65.49
C ILE A 443 35.97 16.75 65.91
N ASN A 444 35.16 15.74 66.22
CA ASN A 444 35.67 14.45 66.70
C ASN A 444 36.36 13.67 65.58
N ARG A 445 35.72 13.57 64.42
CA ARG A 445 36.29 12.95 63.22
C ARG A 445 37.53 13.70 62.75
N THR A 446 37.44 15.03 62.68
CA THR A 446 38.54 15.89 62.22
C THR A 446 39.78 15.78 63.11
N ILE A 447 39.62 15.83 64.44
CA ILE A 447 40.72 15.62 65.38
C ILE A 447 41.25 14.18 65.29
N GLY A 448 40.36 13.19 65.17
CA GLY A 448 40.74 11.78 65.01
C GLY A 448 41.59 11.52 63.76
N ASN A 449 41.26 12.17 62.65
CA ASN A 449 42.01 12.09 61.40
C ASN A 449 43.37 12.78 61.54
N ALA A 450 43.43 13.98 62.13
CA ALA A 450 44.69 14.68 62.40
C ALA A 450 45.63 13.88 63.32
N VAL A 451 45.10 13.22 64.35
CA VAL A 451 45.88 12.36 65.25
C VAL A 451 46.37 11.11 64.52
N ARG A 452 45.52 10.46 63.72
CA ARG A 452 45.93 9.29 62.90
C ARG A 452 46.99 9.66 61.86
N ARG A 453 46.85 10.81 61.20
CA ARG A 453 47.85 11.36 60.27
C ARG A 453 49.17 11.64 60.98
N ARG A 454 49.14 12.22 62.17
CA ARG A 454 50.36 12.43 62.96
C ARG A 454 51.01 11.12 63.38
N ALA A 455 50.21 10.14 63.79
CA ALA A 455 50.70 8.81 64.15
C ALA A 455 51.33 8.10 62.93
N SER A 456 50.79 8.28 61.73
CA SER A 456 51.35 7.71 60.49
C SER A 456 52.57 8.48 59.96
N GLN A 457 52.67 9.79 60.23
CA GLN A 457 53.83 10.62 59.87
C GLN A 457 54.96 10.56 60.92
N ALA A 458 54.71 9.99 62.09
CA ALA A 458 55.75 9.71 63.08
C ALA A 458 56.53 8.45 62.66
N SER A 459 57.68 8.63 62.01
CA SER A 459 58.60 7.53 61.71
C SER A 459 58.94 6.73 62.98
N PRO A 460 58.91 5.37 62.91
CA PRO A 460 59.24 4.52 64.05
C PRO A 460 60.73 4.70 64.41
N GLY A 461 61.01 5.54 65.41
CA GLY A 461 62.38 5.78 65.89
C GLY A 461 62.69 7.17 66.41
N SER A 462 61.76 8.14 66.36
CA SER A 462 62.03 9.51 66.85
C SER A 462 60.88 10.11 67.66
N MET A 463 60.56 9.50 68.80
CA MET A 463 60.01 10.22 69.97
C MET A 463 60.47 9.53 71.28
N PRO A 464 61.08 10.26 72.23
CA PRO A 464 61.35 9.75 73.57
C PRO A 464 60.04 9.54 74.34
N ALA A 465 59.95 8.43 75.07
CA ALA A 465 58.86 8.13 75.98
C ALA A 465 58.76 9.21 77.07
N GLY A 466 57.69 10.02 77.03
CA GLY A 466 57.43 11.04 78.06
C GLY A 466 56.69 12.31 77.63
N SER A 467 56.35 12.50 76.36
CA SER A 467 55.63 13.72 75.90
C SER A 467 54.34 13.40 75.14
N ILE A 468 53.32 12.92 75.85
CA ILE A 468 51.91 12.90 75.36
C ILE A 468 51.03 13.73 76.31
N SER A 469 51.60 14.78 76.90
CA SER A 469 50.84 15.76 77.68
C SER A 469 51.35 17.15 77.31
N GLY A 470 50.79 17.71 76.22
CA GLY A 470 51.01 19.12 75.85
C GLY A 470 51.32 19.41 74.37
N SER A 471 51.49 18.42 73.49
CA SER A 471 51.74 18.72 72.06
C SER A 471 50.43 19.09 71.36
N LYS A 472 50.35 20.33 70.86
CA LYS A 472 49.19 20.86 70.11
C LYS A 472 48.92 19.96 68.90
N VAL A 473 47.67 19.53 68.73
CA VAL A 473 47.19 18.86 67.52
C VAL A 473 47.16 19.91 66.40
N GLN A 474 47.88 19.67 65.32
CA GLN A 474 47.91 20.58 64.16
C GLN A 474 46.99 20.02 63.08
N LEU A 475 45.91 20.73 62.81
CA LEU A 475 44.93 20.36 61.79
C LEU A 475 45.39 20.84 60.42
N ASP A 476 45.23 19.99 59.41
CA ASP A 476 45.41 20.31 57.99
C ASP A 476 44.04 20.27 57.27
N PRO A 477 43.81 21.04 56.19
CA PRO A 477 42.57 20.94 55.42
C PRO A 477 42.18 19.52 55.00
N GLY A 478 43.15 18.63 54.77
CA GLY A 478 42.87 17.22 54.46
C GLY A 478 42.32 16.39 55.64
N ASP A 479 42.39 16.90 56.86
CA ASP A 479 41.83 16.24 58.05
C ASP A 479 40.34 16.57 58.26
N PHE A 480 39.81 17.56 57.55
CA PHE A 480 38.47 18.12 57.77
C PHE A 480 37.38 17.16 57.28
N GLU A 481 36.53 16.73 58.21
CA GLU A 481 35.24 16.10 57.89
C GLU A 481 34.12 17.05 58.31
N ILE A 482 33.12 17.18 57.44
CA ILE A 482 31.91 17.97 57.69
C ILE A 482 30.74 17.05 57.99
N GLU A 483 29.83 17.54 58.84
CA GLU A 483 28.54 16.91 59.08
C GLU A 483 27.58 17.28 57.95
N GLN A 484 26.89 16.29 57.40
CA GLN A 484 25.81 16.56 56.45
C GLN A 484 24.56 16.98 57.22
N THR A 485 23.88 18.01 56.74
CA THR A 485 22.60 18.48 57.28
C THR A 485 21.49 18.24 56.28
N GLU A 486 20.33 17.82 56.76
CA GLU A 486 19.12 17.68 55.95
C GLU A 486 18.19 18.89 56.12
N GLN A 487 17.49 19.25 55.03
CA GLN A 487 16.45 20.27 55.06
C GLN A 487 15.11 19.63 55.47
N SER A 488 14.51 20.10 56.57
CA SER A 488 13.12 19.78 56.89
C SER A 488 12.20 20.91 56.42
N VAL A 489 11.25 20.60 55.54
CA VAL A 489 10.17 21.52 55.16
C VAL A 489 8.99 21.22 56.09
N ARG A 490 8.64 22.18 56.94
CA ARG A 490 7.46 22.08 57.81
C ARG A 490 6.26 22.63 57.04
N SER A 491 5.30 21.79 56.63
CA SER A 491 3.99 22.28 56.24
C SER A 491 3.19 22.61 57.51
N SER A 492 2.68 23.83 57.60
CA SER A 492 1.66 24.19 58.59
C SER A 492 0.32 23.65 58.12
N THR A 493 -0.46 23.15 59.08
CA THR A 493 -1.69 22.36 58.90
C THR A 493 -2.78 23.09 58.14
#